data_AF-A0A3B1C959-F1
#
_entry.id   AF-A0A3B1C959-F1
#
_cell.length_a   1.000
_cell.length_b   1.000
_cell.length_c   1.000
_cell.angle_alpha   90.00
_cell.angle_beta   90.00
_cell.angle_gamma   90.00
#
_symmetry.space_group_name_H-M   'P 1'
#
loop_
_entity.id
_entity.type
_entity.pdbx_description
1 polymer ?
#
loop_
_entity_poly.entity_id
_entity_poly.type
_entity_poly.pdbx_seq_one_letter_code
_entity_poly.pdbx_strand_id
1 'polypeptide(L)'
;MEILRRIAVIICIVSLYHPGQGDAQEAEERMFRPSQMISFELSKAELKNIYWQDDQKRTFHCGCLFDKIQQLAPQVCLHGTQAGIRVEERKFLGWIHAVPVAVFAKPLKCWNEALCRKGRIQKKNGARCCNVLSQKFKKREADMHNLFPAVALEDEETDGPLLPFGGMEEYRYCSADGKPVLNPRPGVQGDIARAYFYMSRLYKLPIPDDLED
;
A
#
# COMPACT_ATOMS: atom_id res chain seq x y z
N MET A 1 46.44 -10.02 46.75
CA MET A 1 46.02 -8.77 46.08
C MET A 1 46.05 -8.88 44.55
N GLU A 2 46.70 -9.92 43.97
CA GLU A 2 46.62 -10.26 42.53
C GLU A 2 45.25 -10.70 42.00
N ILE A 3 44.43 -11.40 42.81
CA ILE A 3 43.21 -12.07 42.30
C ILE A 3 42.10 -11.05 41.96
N LEU A 4 41.96 -9.99 42.77
CA LEU A 4 40.99 -8.91 42.54
C LEU A 4 41.31 -8.07 41.29
N ARG A 5 42.59 -7.94 40.92
CA ARG A 5 43.02 -7.24 39.70
C ARG A 5 42.71 -8.05 38.43
N ARG A 6 42.76 -9.39 38.48
CA ARG A 6 42.44 -10.25 37.33
C ARG A 6 40.94 -10.32 37.04
N ILE A 7 40.09 -10.27 38.08
CA ILE A 7 38.63 -10.25 37.92
C ILE A 7 38.16 -8.91 37.31
N ALA A 8 38.75 -7.79 37.72
CA ALA A 8 38.42 -6.47 37.16
C ALA A 8 38.78 -6.34 35.67
N VAL A 9 39.90 -6.93 35.23
CA VAL A 9 40.32 -6.89 33.82
C VAL A 9 39.43 -7.76 32.92
N ILE A 10 38.92 -8.89 33.43
CA ILE A 10 38.01 -9.76 32.66
C ILE A 10 36.63 -9.11 32.49
N ILE A 11 36.13 -8.38 33.51
CA ILE A 11 34.84 -7.67 33.42
C ILE A 11 34.90 -6.53 32.39
N CYS A 12 36.02 -5.81 32.26
CA CYS A 12 36.16 -4.76 31.24
C CYS A 12 36.21 -5.29 29.79
N ILE A 13 36.61 -6.54 29.56
CA ILE A 13 36.68 -7.13 28.21
C ILE A 13 35.30 -7.64 27.74
N VAL A 14 34.44 -8.06 28.66
CA VAL A 14 33.06 -8.49 28.33
C VAL A 14 32.14 -7.28 28.04
N SER A 15 32.48 -6.08 28.52
CA SER A 15 31.70 -4.85 28.26
C SER A 15 31.96 -4.21 26.89
N LEU A 16 32.88 -4.72 26.07
CA LEU A 16 33.24 -4.13 24.76
C LEU A 16 32.80 -4.95 23.54
N TYR A 17 32.02 -6.02 23.73
CA TYR A 17 31.40 -6.77 22.64
C TYR A 17 29.88 -6.81 22.82
N HIS A 18 29.21 -5.69 22.57
CA HIS A 18 27.82 -5.72 22.09
C HIS A 18 27.86 -5.49 20.57
N PRO A 19 27.80 -6.55 19.76
CA PRO A 19 27.74 -6.38 18.32
C PRO A 19 26.37 -5.79 17.96
N GLY A 20 26.31 -4.49 17.63
CA GLY A 20 25.34 -3.89 16.70
C GLY A 20 23.83 -4.14 16.87
N GLN A 21 23.35 -4.65 18.01
CA GLN A 21 21.92 -4.97 18.18
C GLN A 21 21.03 -3.74 18.44
N GLY A 22 21.59 -2.64 18.97
CA GLY A 22 20.82 -1.42 19.26
C GLY A 22 20.31 -0.71 17.99
N ASP A 23 21.18 -0.56 16.99
CA ASP A 23 20.86 0.21 15.78
C ASP A 23 19.81 -0.48 14.88
N ALA A 24 19.88 -1.81 14.76
CA ALA A 24 18.95 -2.58 13.94
C ALA A 24 17.54 -2.60 14.55
N GLN A 25 17.44 -2.79 15.86
CA GLN A 25 16.16 -2.80 16.57
C GLN A 25 15.50 -1.42 16.59
N GLU A 26 16.30 -0.35 16.72
CA GLU A 26 15.79 1.01 16.65
C GLU A 26 15.34 1.40 15.23
N ALA A 27 16.08 0.97 14.20
CA ALA A 27 15.68 1.16 12.80
C ALA A 27 14.37 0.42 12.47
N GLU A 28 14.23 -0.81 12.96
CA GLU A 28 13.00 -1.60 12.83
C GLU A 28 11.82 -0.91 13.52
N GLU A 29 12.00 -0.41 14.75
CA GLU A 29 10.95 0.30 15.48
C GLU A 29 10.55 1.61 14.78
N ARG A 30 11.49 2.34 14.18
CA ARG A 30 11.19 3.55 13.38
C ARG A 30 10.42 3.22 12.10
N MET A 31 10.73 2.10 11.44
CA MET A 31 10.09 1.69 10.19
C MET A 31 8.63 1.25 10.37
N PHE A 32 8.25 0.76 11.56
CA PHE A 32 6.89 0.33 11.88
C PHE A 32 6.14 1.31 12.80
N ARG A 33 6.42 2.62 12.71
CA ARG A 33 5.60 3.63 13.39
C ARG A 33 4.32 3.88 12.59
N PRO A 34 3.13 3.81 13.21
CA PRO A 34 1.88 4.05 12.50
C PRO A 34 1.84 5.46 11.90
N SER A 35 1.42 5.55 10.63
CA SER A 35 1.14 6.84 10.01
C SER A 35 0.17 7.66 10.86
N GLN A 36 0.49 8.95 11.02
CA GLN A 36 -0.42 9.93 11.62
C GLN A 36 -1.39 10.52 10.59
N MET A 37 -1.21 10.21 9.31
CA MET A 37 -2.08 10.66 8.24
C MET A 37 -3.44 9.98 8.36
N ILE A 38 -4.51 10.77 8.29
CA ILE A 38 -5.91 10.30 8.38
C ILE A 38 -6.77 10.79 7.22
N SER A 39 -6.15 11.43 6.23
CA SER A 39 -6.84 11.96 5.06
C SER A 39 -6.25 11.32 3.82
N PHE A 40 -7.04 10.45 3.18
CA PHE A 40 -6.64 9.77 1.96
C PHE A 40 -6.28 10.74 0.83
N GLU A 41 -7.04 11.83 0.69
CA GLU A 41 -6.75 12.89 -0.30
C GLU A 41 -5.40 13.56 -0.05
N LEU A 42 -5.03 13.79 1.22
CA LEU A 42 -3.71 14.36 1.54
C LEU A 42 -2.59 13.35 1.23
N SER A 43 -2.81 12.06 1.49
CA SER A 43 -1.86 11.01 1.08
C SER A 43 -1.63 11.00 -0.42
N LYS A 44 -2.71 11.06 -1.21
CA LYS A 44 -2.63 11.10 -2.69
C LYS A 44 -1.87 12.35 -3.17
N ALA A 45 -2.10 13.50 -2.54
CA ALA A 45 -1.41 14.74 -2.87
C ALA A 45 0.09 14.68 -2.52
N GLU A 46 0.45 14.12 -1.37
CA GLU A 46 1.85 13.98 -0.95
C GLU A 46 2.60 12.97 -1.81
N LEU A 47 2.02 11.80 -2.05
CA LEU A 47 2.57 10.80 -2.94
C LEU A 47 2.79 11.34 -4.35
N LYS A 48 1.86 12.14 -4.87
CA LYS A 48 2.06 12.84 -6.15
C LYS A 48 3.35 13.67 -6.15
N ASN A 49 3.62 14.41 -5.08
CA ASN A 49 4.82 15.23 -4.98
C ASN A 49 6.08 14.37 -4.92
N ILE A 50 6.09 13.32 -4.09
CA ILE A 50 7.21 12.37 -3.95
C ILE A 50 7.56 11.74 -5.30
N TYR A 51 6.58 11.12 -5.96
CA TYR A 51 6.80 10.45 -7.25
C TYR A 51 7.24 11.43 -8.35
N TRP A 52 6.75 12.68 -8.30
CA TRP A 52 7.18 13.71 -9.25
C TRP A 52 8.63 14.17 -9.03
N GLN A 53 9.04 14.34 -7.77
CA GLN A 53 10.40 14.78 -7.39
C GLN A 53 11.45 13.69 -7.65
N ASP A 54 11.10 12.42 -7.44
CA ASP A 54 12.00 11.28 -7.63
C ASP A 54 12.03 10.76 -9.08
N ASP A 55 11.44 11.51 -10.01
CA ASP A 55 11.30 11.16 -11.43
C ASP A 55 10.60 9.81 -11.68
N GLN A 56 9.82 9.32 -10.71
CA GLN A 56 9.03 8.08 -10.78
C GLN A 56 7.67 8.35 -11.45
N LYS A 57 7.67 8.76 -12.72
CA LYS A 57 6.44 9.23 -13.42
C LYS A 57 5.65 8.13 -14.11
N ARG A 58 5.61 6.94 -13.50
CA ARG A 58 4.99 5.74 -14.10
C ARG A 58 4.03 5.06 -13.15
N THR A 59 2.94 4.55 -13.69
CA THR A 59 2.02 3.69 -12.95
C THR A 59 2.68 2.38 -12.57
N PHE A 60 2.16 1.76 -11.51
CA PHE A 60 2.79 0.67 -10.82
C PHE A 60 2.79 -0.61 -11.63
N HIS A 61 1.63 -1.01 -12.16
CA HIS A 61 1.55 -2.25 -12.91
C HIS A 61 2.15 -2.05 -14.29
N CYS A 62 1.44 -1.48 -15.26
CA CYS A 62 1.84 -1.42 -16.65
C CYS A 62 2.98 -0.42 -16.96
N GLY A 63 3.33 0.47 -16.02
CA GLY A 63 4.41 1.44 -16.23
C GLY A 63 4.03 2.56 -17.20
N CYS A 64 2.76 2.93 -17.25
CA CYS A 64 2.22 4.00 -18.08
C CYS A 64 2.68 5.36 -17.58
N LEU A 65 3.23 6.18 -18.48
CA LEU A 65 3.70 7.50 -18.14
C LEU A 65 2.52 8.41 -17.75
N PHE A 66 2.70 9.25 -16.73
CA PHE A 66 1.79 10.35 -16.41
C PHE A 66 2.52 11.69 -16.39
N ASP A 67 1.79 12.76 -16.72
CA ASP A 67 2.31 14.12 -16.73
C ASP A 67 2.05 14.89 -15.42
N LYS A 68 2.41 16.19 -15.41
CA LYS A 68 2.28 17.06 -14.23
C LYS A 68 0.82 17.31 -13.84
N ILE A 69 -0.08 17.29 -14.83
CA ILE A 69 -1.52 17.44 -14.64
C ILE A 69 -2.20 16.08 -14.41
N GLN A 70 -1.41 15.02 -14.16
CA GLN A 70 -1.87 13.66 -13.86
C GLN A 70 -2.55 12.97 -15.03
N GLN A 71 -2.41 13.47 -16.25
CA GLN A 71 -2.93 12.79 -17.41
C GLN A 71 -2.02 11.62 -17.77
N LEU A 72 -2.61 10.45 -17.95
CA LEU A 72 -1.88 9.26 -18.40
C LEU A 72 -1.66 9.32 -19.91
N ALA A 73 -0.55 8.73 -20.34
CA ALA A 73 -0.28 8.40 -21.74
C ALA A 73 -0.33 6.87 -21.91
N PRO A 74 -1.53 6.27 -22.12
CA PRO A 74 -1.73 4.83 -22.33
C PRO A 74 -0.87 4.21 -23.43
N GLN A 75 -0.54 5.00 -24.44
CA GLN A 75 0.32 4.61 -25.56
C GLN A 75 1.81 4.54 -25.17
N VAL A 76 2.18 5.01 -23.98
CA VAL A 76 3.56 5.05 -23.46
C VAL A 76 3.66 4.28 -22.14
N CYS A 77 3.28 3.01 -22.16
CA CYS A 77 3.48 2.08 -21.05
C CYS A 77 4.69 1.17 -21.32
N LEU A 78 5.55 0.97 -20.32
CA LEU A 78 6.72 0.08 -20.43
C LEU A 78 6.35 -1.34 -20.83
N HIS A 79 5.18 -1.81 -20.40
CA HIS A 79 4.68 -3.15 -20.69
C HIS A 79 3.39 -3.09 -21.53
N GLY A 80 3.17 -2.00 -22.27
CA GLY A 80 1.95 -1.79 -23.04
C GLY A 80 1.74 -2.82 -24.15
N THR A 81 0.47 -3.14 -24.45
CA THR A 81 0.07 -4.01 -25.56
C THR A 81 -0.64 -3.20 -26.65
N GLN A 82 -0.77 -3.79 -27.84
CA GLN A 82 -1.57 -3.20 -28.93
C GLN A 82 -3.03 -2.95 -28.53
N ALA A 83 -3.58 -3.78 -27.62
CA ALA A 83 -4.90 -3.57 -27.05
C ALA A 83 -4.93 -2.31 -26.16
N GLY A 84 -3.89 -2.10 -25.34
CA GLY A 84 -3.75 -0.91 -24.50
C GLY A 84 -3.63 0.40 -25.28
N ILE A 85 -2.98 0.38 -26.44
CA ILE A 85 -2.83 1.56 -27.33
C ILE A 85 -4.18 2.04 -27.87
N ARG A 86 -5.17 1.14 -28.03
CA ARG A 86 -6.50 1.47 -28.57
C ARG A 86 -7.44 2.14 -27.56
N VAL A 87 -7.00 2.37 -26.33
CA VAL A 87 -7.80 3.06 -25.33
C VAL A 87 -7.77 4.57 -25.62
N GLU A 88 -8.82 5.06 -26.28
CA GLU A 88 -8.97 6.47 -26.68
C GLU A 88 -9.43 7.38 -25.53
N GLU A 89 -9.89 6.80 -24.42
CA GLU A 89 -10.38 7.54 -23.27
C GLU A 89 -9.24 8.26 -22.53
N ARG A 90 -9.46 9.54 -22.20
CA ARG A 90 -8.59 10.27 -21.27
C ARG A 90 -8.71 9.66 -19.88
N LYS A 91 -7.60 9.11 -19.39
CA LYS A 91 -7.48 8.61 -18.02
C LYS A 91 -6.48 9.43 -17.22
N PHE A 92 -6.66 9.41 -15.91
CA PHE A 92 -5.86 10.16 -14.95
C PHE A 92 -5.17 9.23 -13.97
N LEU A 93 -4.10 9.73 -13.34
CA LEU A 93 -3.43 9.07 -12.24
C LEU A 93 -4.42 8.82 -11.10
N GLY A 94 -4.59 7.55 -10.76
CA GLY A 94 -5.23 7.10 -9.53
C GLY A 94 -4.21 6.53 -8.56
N TRP A 95 -4.72 6.08 -7.41
CA TRP A 95 -3.94 5.41 -6.38
C TRP A 95 -4.66 4.14 -5.95
N ILE A 96 -3.93 3.04 -5.90
CA ILE A 96 -4.46 1.74 -5.53
C ILE A 96 -3.87 1.28 -4.20
N HIS A 97 -4.65 0.53 -3.45
CA HIS A 97 -4.12 -0.18 -2.29
C HIS A 97 -3.51 -1.52 -2.73
N ALA A 98 -2.25 -1.80 -2.32
CA ALA A 98 -1.66 -3.12 -2.52
C ALA A 98 -2.40 -4.18 -1.68
N VAL A 99 -2.56 -3.92 -0.38
CA VAL A 99 -3.46 -4.63 0.52
C VAL A 99 -4.87 -4.06 0.36
N PRO A 100 -5.84 -4.81 -0.18
CA PRO A 100 -7.17 -4.29 -0.48
C PRO A 100 -7.89 -3.72 0.73
N VAL A 101 -8.71 -2.68 0.51
CA VAL A 101 -9.51 -2.02 1.55
C VAL A 101 -10.31 -3.02 2.38
N ALA A 102 -10.95 -4.00 1.74
CA ALA A 102 -11.71 -5.04 2.41
C ALA A 102 -10.87 -5.83 3.43
N VAL A 103 -9.60 -6.13 3.16
CA VAL A 103 -8.72 -6.91 4.05
C VAL A 103 -8.49 -6.16 5.36
N PHE A 104 -8.13 -4.87 5.28
CA PHE A 104 -7.84 -4.08 6.47
C PHE A 104 -9.08 -3.48 7.13
N ALA A 105 -10.23 -3.40 6.45
CA ALA A 105 -11.45 -2.80 6.96
C ALA A 105 -12.41 -3.81 7.59
N LYS A 106 -12.56 -5.02 7.03
CA LYS A 106 -13.48 -6.07 7.54
C LYS A 106 -13.33 -6.37 9.03
N PRO A 107 -12.11 -6.42 9.62
CA PRO A 107 -11.95 -6.69 11.05
C PRO A 107 -12.42 -5.53 11.97
N LEU A 108 -12.69 -4.35 11.42
CA LEU A 108 -13.09 -3.18 12.21
C LEU A 108 -14.60 -3.20 12.47
N LYS A 109 -15.01 -2.78 13.68
CA LYS A 109 -16.44 -2.71 14.08
C LYS A 109 -17.30 -1.91 13.09
N CYS A 110 -16.75 -0.80 12.58
CA CYS A 110 -17.40 0.06 11.60
C CYS A 110 -17.83 -0.64 10.30
N TRP A 111 -17.22 -1.79 9.94
CA TRP A 111 -17.54 -2.50 8.70
C TRP A 111 -18.96 -3.09 8.72
N ASN A 112 -19.40 -3.52 9.90
CA ASN A 112 -20.68 -4.21 10.11
C ASN A 112 -21.71 -3.36 10.88
N GLU A 113 -21.45 -2.06 11.05
CA GLU A 113 -22.23 -1.23 11.97
C GLU A 113 -23.63 -0.91 11.44
N ALA A 114 -24.65 -1.26 12.23
CA ALA A 114 -26.05 -0.88 12.01
C ALA A 114 -26.26 0.65 11.95
N LEU A 115 -25.31 1.43 12.48
CA LEU A 115 -25.30 2.90 12.44
C LEU A 115 -25.31 3.44 11.00
N CYS A 116 -24.69 2.73 10.05
CA CYS A 116 -24.75 3.09 8.62
C CYS A 116 -26.06 2.68 7.93
N ARG A 117 -26.91 1.91 8.61
CA ARG A 117 -28.26 1.55 8.14
C ARG A 117 -29.38 2.39 8.77
N LYS A 118 -29.10 3.13 9.86
CA LYS A 118 -30.11 3.86 10.66
C LYS A 118 -29.92 5.38 10.78
N GLY A 119 -29.20 6.04 9.87
CA GLY A 119 -29.01 7.50 9.86
C GLY A 119 -29.33 8.18 8.53
N ARG A 120 -29.14 9.52 8.44
CA ARG A 120 -29.24 10.30 7.18
C ARG A 120 -28.23 9.88 6.11
N ILE A 121 -27.23 9.09 6.48
CA ILE A 121 -26.20 8.55 5.61
C ILE A 121 -26.58 7.12 5.25
N GLN A 122 -27.30 6.92 4.14
CA GLN A 122 -27.61 5.59 3.60
C GLN A 122 -26.38 5.02 2.88
N LYS A 123 -25.34 4.65 3.62
CA LYS A 123 -24.16 4.00 3.02
C LYS A 123 -24.37 2.48 3.00
N LYS A 124 -24.41 1.91 1.78
CA LYS A 124 -24.63 0.47 1.55
C LYS A 124 -23.37 -0.39 1.74
N ASN A 125 -22.17 0.22 1.82
CA ASN A 125 -20.88 -0.48 1.83
C ASN A 125 -20.07 -0.23 3.11
N GLY A 126 -19.27 -1.22 3.50
CA GLY A 126 -18.52 -1.23 4.76
C GLY A 126 -17.38 -0.21 4.77
N ALA A 127 -16.68 -0.03 3.64
CA ALA A 127 -15.57 0.93 3.52
C ALA A 127 -16.03 2.38 3.72
N ARG A 128 -17.07 2.84 3.00
CA ARG A 128 -17.56 4.23 3.17
C ARG A 128 -18.10 4.48 4.58
N CYS A 129 -18.66 3.44 5.22
CA CYS A 129 -19.11 3.51 6.60
C CYS A 129 -17.91 3.74 7.54
N CYS A 130 -16.88 2.91 7.40
CA CYS A 130 -15.64 3.04 8.14
C CYS A 130 -14.92 4.37 7.91
N ASN A 131 -14.95 4.93 6.70
CA ASN A 131 -14.40 6.26 6.43
C ASN A 131 -15.11 7.37 7.24
N VAL A 132 -16.38 7.20 7.63
CA VAL A 132 -17.04 8.19 8.50
C VAL A 132 -16.74 7.92 9.97
N LEU A 133 -16.77 6.65 10.38
CA LEU A 133 -16.89 6.26 11.79
C LEU A 133 -15.58 5.88 12.46
N SER A 134 -14.52 5.56 11.70
CA SER A 134 -13.32 4.93 12.25
C SER A 134 -12.04 5.67 11.87
N GLN A 135 -11.42 6.32 12.86
CA GLN A 135 -10.08 6.88 12.69
C GLN A 135 -9.03 5.78 12.42
N LYS A 136 -9.22 4.57 12.94
CA LYS A 136 -8.35 3.42 12.63
C LYS A 136 -8.41 3.05 11.16
N PHE A 137 -9.60 3.09 10.55
CA PHE A 137 -9.76 2.87 9.12
C PHE A 137 -9.06 3.96 8.33
N LYS A 138 -9.32 5.23 8.65
CA LYS A 138 -8.68 6.38 7.98
C LYS A 138 -7.16 6.30 7.98
N LYS A 139 -6.55 5.89 9.10
CA LYS A 139 -5.09 5.70 9.20
C LYS A 139 -4.58 4.62 8.23
N ARG A 140 -5.30 3.50 8.12
CA ARG A 140 -4.94 2.38 7.23
C ARG A 140 -5.13 2.72 5.76
N GLU A 141 -6.23 3.40 5.44
CA GLU A 141 -6.56 3.85 4.08
C GLU A 141 -5.57 4.92 3.58
N ALA A 142 -5.16 5.82 4.47
CA ALA A 142 -4.24 6.92 4.17
C ALA A 142 -2.75 6.54 4.30
N ASP A 143 -2.41 5.28 4.60
CA ASP A 143 -1.01 4.87 4.73
C ASP A 143 -0.34 4.80 3.34
N MET A 144 0.60 5.71 3.12
CA MET A 144 1.31 5.87 1.84
C MET A 144 2.14 4.64 1.46
N HIS A 145 2.56 3.80 2.41
CA HIS A 145 3.27 2.56 2.10
C HIS A 145 2.39 1.48 1.46
N ASN A 146 1.07 1.66 1.51
CA ASN A 146 0.11 0.78 0.85
C ASN A 146 -0.45 1.37 -0.45
N LEU A 147 -0.03 2.56 -0.86
CA LEU A 147 -0.58 3.29 -2.00
C LEU A 147 0.40 3.36 -3.16
N PHE A 148 -0.05 2.89 -4.33
CA PHE A 148 0.77 2.85 -5.54
C PHE A 148 0.08 3.58 -6.69
N PRO A 149 0.84 4.27 -7.58
CA PRO A 149 0.27 4.99 -8.71
C PRO A 149 -0.38 4.01 -9.68
N ALA A 150 -1.58 4.29 -10.13
CA ALA A 150 -2.30 3.45 -11.09
C ALA A 150 -3.21 4.29 -11.99
N VAL A 151 -4.06 3.62 -12.74
CA VAL A 151 -5.14 4.25 -13.50
C VAL A 151 -6.30 4.52 -12.56
N ALA A 152 -6.84 5.75 -12.58
CA ALA A 152 -7.98 6.11 -11.77
C ALA A 152 -9.22 5.28 -12.16
N LEU A 153 -9.80 4.62 -11.16
CA LEU A 153 -11.07 3.93 -11.27
C LEU A 153 -12.18 4.98 -11.36
N GLU A 154 -13.13 4.78 -12.28
CA GLU A 154 -14.29 5.67 -12.45
C GLU A 154 -15.17 5.73 -11.18
N ASP A 155 -15.16 4.67 -10.39
CA ASP A 155 -15.72 4.62 -9.04
C ASP A 155 -14.61 4.21 -8.04
N GLU A 156 -13.95 5.19 -7.41
CA GLU A 156 -12.85 5.02 -6.44
C GLU A 156 -13.17 4.11 -5.23
N GLU A 157 -14.43 3.67 -5.06
CA GLU A 157 -14.93 3.03 -3.84
C GLU A 157 -15.77 1.76 -4.08
N THR A 158 -15.60 1.08 -5.22
CA THR A 158 -16.29 -0.19 -5.43
C THR A 158 -15.57 -1.29 -4.63
N ASP A 159 -16.27 -1.78 -3.60
CA ASP A 159 -16.09 -3.13 -3.03
C ASP A 159 -16.35 -4.15 -4.16
N GLY A 160 -15.45 -4.21 -5.14
CA GLY A 160 -15.40 -5.27 -6.14
C GLY A 160 -15.17 -6.61 -5.43
N PRO A 161 -15.31 -7.74 -6.16
CA PRO A 161 -14.83 -9.03 -5.64
C PRO A 161 -13.43 -8.86 -5.04
N LEU A 162 -13.09 -9.66 -4.04
CA LEU A 162 -11.74 -9.70 -3.46
C LEU A 162 -10.74 -10.01 -4.57
N LEU A 163 -10.29 -8.97 -5.27
CA LEU A 163 -9.19 -9.07 -6.20
C LEU A 163 -7.95 -9.27 -5.32
N PRO A 164 -7.04 -10.16 -5.72
CA PRO A 164 -5.87 -10.49 -4.91
C PRO A 164 -5.01 -9.26 -4.59
N PHE A 165 -5.09 -8.22 -5.43
CA PHE A 165 -4.43 -6.93 -5.23
C PHE A 165 -5.18 -5.80 -6.00
N GLY A 166 -4.91 -4.53 -5.66
CA GLY A 166 -5.50 -3.37 -6.33
C GLY A 166 -4.90 -3.05 -7.72
N GLY A 167 -5.58 -2.21 -8.52
CA GLY A 167 -5.07 -1.75 -9.83
C GLY A 167 -5.33 -2.70 -11.00
N MET A 168 -6.31 -3.57 -10.85
CA MET A 168 -6.72 -4.54 -11.87
C MET A 168 -7.24 -3.90 -13.16
N GLU A 169 -7.77 -2.67 -13.11
CA GLU A 169 -8.15 -1.93 -14.30
C GLU A 169 -6.93 -1.57 -15.17
N GLU A 170 -5.79 -1.29 -14.56
CA GLU A 170 -4.57 -0.94 -15.29
C GLU A 170 -4.12 -2.09 -16.20
N TYR A 171 -4.42 -3.35 -15.87
CA TYR A 171 -4.06 -4.49 -16.71
C TYR A 171 -4.73 -4.48 -18.09
N ARG A 172 -5.75 -3.66 -18.33
CA ARG A 172 -6.27 -3.43 -19.68
C ARG A 172 -5.21 -2.88 -20.64
N TYR A 173 -4.16 -2.24 -20.12
CA TYR A 173 -3.07 -1.67 -20.92
C TYR A 173 -1.92 -2.63 -21.19
N CYS A 174 -1.69 -3.62 -20.31
CA CYS A 174 -0.55 -4.55 -20.42
C CYS A 174 -0.90 -6.05 -20.42
N SER A 175 -2.18 -6.41 -20.34
CA SER A 175 -2.63 -7.77 -20.61
C SER A 175 -2.77 -8.00 -22.12
N ALA A 176 -2.39 -9.20 -22.57
CA ALA A 176 -2.49 -9.60 -23.97
C ALA A 176 -3.96 -9.65 -24.45
N ASP A 177 -4.89 -10.03 -23.57
CA ASP A 177 -6.33 -10.10 -23.84
C ASP A 177 -7.10 -8.87 -23.32
N GLY A 178 -6.39 -7.89 -22.76
CA GLY A 178 -6.98 -6.70 -22.15
C GLY A 178 -7.79 -6.98 -20.88
N LYS A 179 -7.69 -8.18 -20.29
CA LYS A 179 -8.38 -8.54 -19.04
C LYS A 179 -7.47 -8.43 -17.83
N PRO A 180 -8.06 -8.21 -16.63
CA PRO A 180 -7.33 -8.33 -15.39
C PRO A 180 -6.73 -9.74 -15.24
N VAL A 181 -5.50 -9.82 -14.76
CA VAL A 181 -4.79 -11.07 -14.53
C VAL A 181 -4.89 -11.48 -13.07
N LEU A 182 -4.89 -12.79 -12.79
CA LEU A 182 -4.97 -13.27 -11.41
C LEU A 182 -3.74 -12.88 -10.58
N ASN A 183 -2.55 -12.99 -11.18
CA ASN A 183 -1.28 -12.74 -10.49
C ASN A 183 -0.61 -11.47 -11.03
N PRO A 184 -0.04 -10.63 -10.16
CA PRO A 184 0.64 -9.43 -10.60
C PRO A 184 1.94 -9.78 -11.35
N ARG A 185 2.44 -8.88 -12.20
CA ARG A 185 3.69 -9.11 -12.94
C ARG A 185 4.86 -9.36 -11.97
N PRO A 186 5.84 -10.23 -12.32
CA PRO A 186 7.06 -10.43 -11.53
C PRO A 186 7.75 -9.15 -11.05
N GLY A 187 7.80 -8.10 -11.89
CA GLY A 187 8.46 -6.84 -11.56
C GLY A 187 7.82 -6.04 -10.42
N VAL A 188 6.57 -6.32 -10.03
CA VAL A 188 5.85 -5.60 -8.96
C VAL A 188 5.53 -6.47 -7.74
N GLN A 189 5.71 -7.79 -7.86
CA GLN A 189 5.41 -8.74 -6.77
C GLN A 189 6.17 -8.42 -5.48
N GLY A 190 7.45 -8.02 -5.59
CA GLY A 190 8.27 -7.67 -4.44
C GLY A 190 7.76 -6.43 -3.68
N ASP A 191 7.28 -5.41 -4.40
CA ASP A 191 6.69 -4.21 -3.80
C ASP A 191 5.36 -4.53 -3.10
N ILE A 192 4.51 -5.33 -3.75
CA ILE A 192 3.24 -5.79 -3.17
C ILE A 192 3.51 -6.60 -1.90
N ALA A 193 4.43 -7.57 -1.95
CA ALA A 193 4.78 -8.39 -0.80
C ALA A 193 5.30 -7.54 0.37
N ARG A 194 6.19 -6.56 0.11
CA ARG A 194 6.67 -5.62 1.13
C ARG A 194 5.52 -4.81 1.74
N ALA A 195 4.59 -4.31 0.93
CA ALA A 195 3.42 -3.60 1.43
C ALA A 195 2.53 -4.51 2.30
N TYR A 196 2.31 -5.77 1.89
CA TYR A 196 1.57 -6.76 2.68
C TYR A 196 2.23 -7.04 4.03
N PHE A 197 3.53 -7.33 4.05
CA PHE A 197 4.27 -7.54 5.29
C PHE A 197 4.28 -6.31 6.19
N TYR A 198 4.45 -5.12 5.60
CA TYR A 198 4.37 -3.85 6.32
C TYR A 198 3.01 -3.65 6.98
N MET A 199 1.93 -3.76 6.21
CA MET A 199 0.57 -3.56 6.69
C MET A 199 0.17 -4.63 7.71
N SER A 200 0.53 -5.89 7.47
CA SER A 200 0.30 -7.01 8.38
C SER A 200 0.98 -6.77 9.72
N ARG A 201 2.28 -6.43 9.70
CA ARG A 201 3.05 -6.19 10.92
C ARG A 201 2.57 -4.96 11.70
N LEU A 202 2.32 -3.86 11.00
CA LEU A 202 1.95 -2.58 11.59
C LEU A 202 0.54 -2.61 12.17
N TYR A 203 -0.41 -3.16 11.41
CA TYR A 203 -1.83 -3.13 11.77
C TYR A 203 -2.37 -4.45 12.30
N LYS A 204 -1.50 -5.47 12.48
CA LYS A 204 -1.82 -6.82 12.94
C LYS A 204 -2.90 -7.47 12.07
N LEU A 205 -2.73 -7.35 10.76
CA LEU A 205 -3.65 -7.94 9.78
C LEU A 205 -3.18 -9.36 9.44
N PRO A 206 -4.09 -10.33 9.31
CA PRO A 206 -3.72 -11.64 8.77
C PRO A 206 -3.30 -11.50 7.31
N ILE A 207 -2.33 -12.31 6.90
CA ILE A 207 -2.03 -12.53 5.49
C ILE A 207 -2.90 -13.73 5.07
N PRO A 208 -3.74 -13.60 4.03
CA PRO A 208 -4.51 -14.72 3.49
C PRO A 208 -3.60 -15.87 3.04
N ASP A 209 -3.97 -17.11 3.37
CA ASP A 209 -3.20 -18.32 3.04
C ASP A 209 -2.94 -18.46 1.53
N ASP A 210 -3.87 -17.99 0.68
CA ASP A 210 -3.75 -18.02 -0.79
C ASP A 210 -2.72 -17.03 -1.35
N LEU A 211 -2.11 -16.19 -0.50
CA LEU A 211 -1.01 -15.29 -0.85
C LEU A 211 0.35 -15.75 -0.30
N GLU A 212 0.40 -16.86 0.44
CA GLU A 212 1.64 -17.38 1.02
C GLU A 212 2.43 -18.32 0.08
N ASP A 213 1.79 -18.78 -1.01
CA ASP A 213 2.34 -19.68 -2.05
C ASP A 213 2.83 -18.93 -3.31
#